data_AF-A0A2V8UQC4-F1
#
_entry.id   AF-A0A2V8UQC4-F1
#
_cell.length_a   1.000
_cell.length_b   1.000
_cell.length_c   1.000
_cell.angle_alpha   90.00
_cell.angle_beta   90.00
_cell.angle_gamma   90.00
#
_symmetry.space_group_name_H-M   'P 1'
#
loop_
_entity.id
_entity.type
_entity.pdbx_description
1 polymer ?
#
loop_
_entity_poly.entity_id
_entity_poly.type
_entity_poly.pdbx_seq_one_letter_code
_entity_poly.pdbx_strand_id
1 'polypeptide(L)'
;MRKPFVTGFLIAATFASTVAFACGDKLMLLVGGGRFRQVYARTHPASILAYARQNSAVPEVIRELGLEPALKQTGYKFFAVEDRPKLDEALKTGKYDLVLLDVVDAEGLEQQVRSAPSMPFVLPVVHKFNKADAATVHRKFHCILKAPGSIDRYLAALDEAMI
;
A
#
# COMPACT_ATOMS: atom_id res chain seq x y z
N MET A 1 8.23 -42.46 73.04
CA MET A 1 7.38 -43.60 72.59
C MET A 1 7.57 -43.75 71.08
N ARG A 2 8.23 -44.82 70.64
CA ARG A 2 7.65 -45.95 69.86
C ARG A 2 7.14 -45.50 68.47
N LYS A 3 7.99 -45.45 67.44
CA LYS A 3 8.43 -46.50 66.48
C LYS A 3 7.68 -46.39 65.12
N PRO A 4 8.39 -46.52 63.98
CA PRO A 4 7.87 -46.43 62.60
C PRO A 4 7.39 -47.79 62.05
N PHE A 5 6.47 -47.79 61.08
CA PHE A 5 6.12 -48.93 60.22
C PHE A 5 5.82 -48.39 58.80
N VAL A 6 6.74 -48.59 57.84
CA VAL A 6 6.86 -49.76 56.95
C VAL A 6 5.88 -49.69 55.77
N THR A 7 6.47 -49.35 54.62
CA THR A 7 6.38 -50.04 53.33
C THR A 7 4.99 -50.32 52.74
N GLY A 8 4.71 -49.64 51.62
CA GLY A 8 3.70 -50.03 50.64
C GLY A 8 4.15 -49.65 49.24
N PHE A 9 4.96 -50.52 48.63
CA PHE A 9 5.29 -50.50 47.20
C PHE A 9 4.02 -50.84 46.42
N LEU A 10 3.49 -49.91 45.63
CA LEU A 10 2.48 -50.19 44.62
C LEU A 10 2.86 -49.54 43.29
N ILE A 11 2.84 -50.42 42.30
CA ILE A 11 3.34 -50.33 40.95
C ILE A 11 2.38 -49.52 40.07
N ALA A 12 2.91 -49.04 38.94
CA ALA A 12 2.23 -48.63 37.71
C ALA A 12 1.70 -47.19 37.66
N ALA A 13 2.34 -46.36 36.84
CA ALA A 13 1.97 -46.25 35.43
C ALA A 13 2.84 -45.16 34.79
N THR A 14 3.68 -45.57 33.84
CA THR A 14 4.30 -44.68 32.86
C THR A 14 3.19 -44.01 32.05
N PHE A 15 2.80 -42.79 32.41
CA PHE A 15 2.05 -41.95 31.49
C PHE A 15 3.02 -41.32 30.51
N ALA A 16 2.99 -41.90 29.32
CA ALA A 16 3.65 -41.43 28.13
C ALA A 16 3.33 -39.95 27.86
N SER A 17 4.38 -39.21 27.51
CA SER A 17 4.32 -37.87 26.97
C SER A 17 3.52 -37.86 25.66
N THR A 18 2.24 -37.52 25.73
CA THR A 18 1.48 -37.06 24.57
C THR A 18 1.42 -35.54 24.63
N VAL A 19 2.50 -34.89 24.18
CA VAL A 19 2.40 -33.53 23.67
C VAL A 19 1.57 -33.59 22.40
N ALA A 20 0.25 -33.57 22.59
CA ALA A 20 -0.66 -33.27 21.50
C ALA A 20 -0.35 -31.83 21.07
N PHE A 21 0.40 -31.70 19.98
CA PHE A 21 0.38 -30.53 19.13
C PHE A 21 -1.05 -30.40 18.60
N ALA A 22 -1.93 -29.82 19.43
CA ALA A 22 -3.22 -29.35 19.00
C ALA A 22 -2.96 -28.32 17.90
N CYS A 23 -3.51 -28.63 16.73
CA CYS A 23 -3.40 -27.92 15.49
C CYS A 23 -3.35 -26.40 15.69
N GLY A 24 -2.30 -25.79 15.15
CA GLY A 24 -2.23 -24.36 14.88
C GLY A 24 -3.26 -23.95 13.83
N ASP A 25 -4.54 -23.98 14.21
CA ASP A 25 -5.64 -23.50 13.41
C ASP A 25 -6.57 -22.65 14.28
N LYS A 26 -7.04 -21.53 13.71
CA LYS A 26 -7.91 -20.48 14.29
C LYS A 26 -7.32 -19.39 15.19
N LEU A 27 -6.27 -18.70 14.72
CA LEU A 27 -6.08 -17.28 15.09
C LEU A 27 -5.91 -16.35 13.87
N MET A 28 -6.49 -16.71 12.72
CA MET A 28 -6.37 -15.96 11.46
C MET A 28 -7.65 -15.24 11.00
N LEU A 29 -8.63 -14.99 11.89
CA LEU A 29 -9.93 -14.44 11.47
C LEU A 29 -10.55 -13.37 12.39
N LEU A 30 -9.72 -12.71 13.22
CA LEU A 30 -10.15 -11.51 13.95
C LEU A 30 -9.14 -10.35 13.89
N VAL A 31 -8.44 -10.22 12.77
CA VAL A 31 -7.66 -9.02 12.42
C VAL A 31 -8.42 -8.17 11.37
N GLY A 32 -9.75 -8.17 11.48
CA GLY A 32 -10.66 -7.41 10.60
C GLY A 32 -11.16 -6.10 11.22
N GLY A 33 -10.46 -5.53 12.20
CA GLY A 33 -10.95 -4.37 12.95
C GLY A 33 -9.93 -3.24 13.03
N GLY A 34 -9.87 -2.39 11.99
CA GLY A 34 -9.36 -1.00 11.95
C GLY A 34 -7.90 -0.71 12.36
N ARG A 35 -7.39 -1.38 13.39
CA ARG A 35 -6.11 -1.09 14.06
C ARG A 35 -4.92 -1.74 13.37
N PHE A 36 -5.11 -2.82 12.62
CA PHE A 36 -4.00 -3.42 11.86
C PHE A 36 -3.59 -2.58 10.66
N ARG A 37 -4.56 -1.92 10.00
CA ARG A 37 -4.26 -0.89 8.98
C ARG A 37 -3.46 0.27 9.59
N GLN A 38 -3.70 0.62 10.85
CA GLN A 38 -2.97 1.68 11.55
C GLN A 38 -1.52 1.28 11.95
N VAL A 39 -1.24 -0.01 12.09
CA VAL A 39 0.12 -0.53 12.35
C VAL A 39 0.91 -0.70 11.05
N TYR A 40 0.27 -1.07 9.95
CA TYR A 40 0.89 -1.12 8.61
C TYR A 40 0.96 0.23 7.89
N ALA A 41 0.16 1.23 8.28
CA ALA A 41 0.27 2.61 7.79
C ALA A 41 1.54 3.35 8.28
N ARG A 42 2.52 2.63 8.82
CA ARG A 42 3.82 3.19 9.18
C ARG A 42 4.83 2.93 8.06
N THR A 43 5.55 4.01 7.73
CA THR A 43 6.95 4.06 7.26
C THR A 43 7.29 3.98 5.78
N HIS A 44 6.46 4.51 4.87
CA HIS A 44 6.98 4.88 3.54
C HIS A 44 6.78 6.37 3.27
N PRO A 45 7.63 7.25 3.81
CA PRO A 45 7.68 8.62 3.34
C PRO A 45 8.04 8.60 1.85
N ALA A 46 7.08 8.97 0.99
CA ALA A 46 7.27 8.95 -0.45
C ALA A 46 7.14 10.36 -1.04
N SER A 47 7.99 10.66 -2.03
CA SER A 47 7.90 11.87 -2.83
C SER A 47 7.09 11.57 -4.09
N ILE A 48 5.87 12.10 -4.14
CA ILE A 48 4.90 11.88 -5.21
C ILE A 48 4.85 13.11 -6.10
N LEU A 49 5.20 12.94 -7.38
CA LEU A 49 5.04 13.98 -8.40
C LEU A 49 3.72 13.76 -9.16
N ALA A 50 2.91 14.78 -9.26
CA ALA A 50 1.64 14.74 -9.96
C ALA A 50 1.68 15.64 -11.19
N TYR A 51 1.40 15.04 -12.36
CA TYR A 51 1.18 15.80 -13.57
C TYR A 51 -0.29 16.21 -13.64
N ALA A 52 -0.58 17.40 -13.09
CA ALA A 52 -1.91 17.91 -12.81
C ALA A 52 -2.41 18.84 -13.92
N ARG A 53 -2.60 18.31 -15.14
CA ARG A 53 -3.17 19.11 -16.24
C ARG A 53 -4.59 19.54 -15.91
N GLN A 54 -4.97 20.77 -16.25
CA GLN A 54 -6.28 21.37 -15.95
C GLN A 54 -7.51 20.55 -16.38
N ASN A 55 -7.39 19.72 -17.42
CA ASN A 55 -8.47 18.87 -17.94
C ASN A 55 -8.34 17.38 -17.54
N SER A 56 -7.61 17.07 -16.47
CA SER A 56 -7.44 15.70 -15.96
C SER A 56 -8.08 15.53 -14.58
N ALA A 57 -8.23 14.28 -14.11
CA ALA A 57 -8.71 14.01 -12.76
C ALA A 57 -7.62 14.14 -11.67
N VAL A 58 -6.36 14.26 -12.08
CA VAL A 58 -5.20 14.32 -11.16
C VAL A 58 -5.26 15.51 -10.19
N PRO A 59 -5.61 16.75 -10.57
CA PRO A 59 -5.71 17.89 -9.65
C PRO A 59 -6.70 17.65 -8.51
N GLU A 60 -7.83 17.01 -8.80
CA GLU A 60 -8.86 16.70 -7.79
C GLU A 60 -8.37 15.65 -6.80
N VAL A 61 -7.76 14.57 -7.31
CA VAL A 61 -7.15 13.53 -6.46
C VAL A 61 -6.09 14.13 -5.53
N ILE A 62 -5.20 14.99 -6.05
CA ILE A 62 -4.17 15.65 -5.25
C ILE A 62 -4.76 16.60 -4.22
N ARG A 63 -5.82 17.34 -4.57
CA ARG A 63 -6.53 18.20 -3.61
C ARG A 63 -7.10 17.38 -2.47
N GLU A 64 -7.77 16.27 -2.74
CA GLU A 64 -8.34 15.39 -1.73
C GLU A 64 -7.26 14.75 -0.83
N LEU A 65 -6.17 14.27 -1.44
CA LEU A 65 -5.00 13.75 -0.71
C LEU A 65 -4.33 14.83 0.17
N GLY A 66 -4.17 16.05 -0.33
CA GLY A 66 -3.55 17.15 0.42
C GLY A 66 -4.36 17.66 1.61
N LEU A 67 -5.68 17.41 1.61
CA LEU A 67 -6.58 17.74 2.72
C LEU A 67 -6.55 16.70 3.85
N GLU A 68 -6.06 15.49 3.57
CA GLU A 68 -6.04 14.38 4.51
C GLU A 68 -4.92 14.58 5.57
N PRO A 69 -5.26 14.75 6.86
CA PRO A 69 -4.26 15.03 7.89
C PRO A 69 -3.31 13.86 8.15
N ALA A 70 -3.73 12.61 7.97
CA ALA A 70 -2.87 11.45 8.20
C ALA A 70 -1.74 11.37 7.17
N LEU A 71 -1.95 11.80 5.92
CA LEU A 71 -0.92 11.89 4.87
C LEU A 71 0.21 12.84 5.24
N LYS A 72 -0.12 13.94 5.91
CA LYS A 72 0.89 14.87 6.46
C LYS A 72 1.68 14.22 7.58
N GLN A 73 1.08 13.32 8.35
CA GLN A 73 1.73 12.61 9.45
C GLN A 73 2.56 11.40 8.98
N THR A 74 2.24 10.81 7.83
CA THR A 74 2.95 9.64 7.26
C THR A 74 4.17 10.01 6.42
N GLY A 75 4.39 11.29 6.14
CA GLY A 75 5.61 11.79 5.50
C GLY A 75 5.58 11.82 3.97
N TYR A 76 4.40 11.66 3.36
CA TYR A 76 4.24 11.87 1.92
C TYR A 76 4.47 13.33 1.56
N LYS A 77 5.20 13.56 0.46
CA LYS A 77 5.43 14.88 -0.11
C LYS A 77 4.81 14.90 -1.51
N PHE A 78 3.80 15.75 -1.68
CA PHE A 78 3.15 15.93 -2.97
C PHE A 78 3.73 17.15 -3.68
N PHE A 79 4.10 16.94 -4.94
CA PHE A 79 4.54 17.97 -5.87
C PHE A 79 3.60 17.96 -7.07
N ALA A 80 3.15 19.11 -7.54
CA ALA A 80 2.28 19.19 -8.70
C ALA A 80 2.92 20.05 -9.79
N VAL A 81 2.86 19.56 -11.03
CA VAL A 81 3.30 20.27 -12.22
C VAL A 81 2.19 20.19 -13.27
N GLU A 82 1.91 21.31 -13.93
CA GLU A 82 0.80 21.38 -14.89
C GLU A 82 1.28 21.21 -16.35
N ASP A 83 2.58 21.43 -16.59
CA ASP A 83 3.18 21.53 -17.92
C ASP A 83 4.18 20.40 -18.19
N ARG A 84 4.18 19.88 -19.43
CA ARG A 84 5.16 18.88 -19.90
C ARG A 84 6.64 19.29 -19.70
N PRO A 85 7.09 20.52 -20.04
CA PRO A 85 8.47 20.90 -19.80
C PRO A 85 8.84 20.93 -18.31
N LYS A 86 7.91 21.37 -17.45
CA LYS A 86 8.12 21.36 -15.99
C LYS A 86 8.16 19.94 -15.43
N LEU A 87 7.37 19.03 -15.99
CA LEU A 87 7.44 17.60 -15.66
C LEU A 87 8.82 17.02 -16.01
N ASP A 88 9.34 17.33 -17.19
CA ASP A 88 10.67 16.87 -17.61
C ASP A 88 11.78 17.43 -16.72
N GLU A 89 11.73 18.72 -16.41
CA GLU A 89 12.65 19.38 -15.49
C GLU A 89 12.59 18.78 -14.08
N ALA A 90 11.38 18.56 -13.55
CA ALA A 90 11.18 17.94 -12.26
C ALA A 90 11.75 16.52 -12.24
N LEU A 91 11.46 15.68 -13.24
CA LEU A 91 11.97 14.31 -13.32
C LEU A 91 13.50 14.23 -13.37
N LYS A 92 14.16 15.23 -13.98
CA LYS A 92 15.62 15.30 -14.09
C LYS A 92 16.30 15.79 -12.80
N THR A 93 15.68 16.74 -12.11
CA THR A 93 16.28 17.43 -10.96
C THR A 93 15.85 16.84 -9.62
N GLY A 94 14.65 16.29 -9.56
CA GLY A 94 14.03 15.73 -8.38
C GLY A 94 14.25 14.24 -8.21
N LYS A 95 14.01 13.79 -6.98
CA LYS A 95 13.88 12.36 -6.65
C LYS A 95 12.45 12.11 -6.26
N TYR A 96 11.78 11.28 -7.04
CA TYR A 96 10.40 10.89 -6.81
C TYR A 96 10.35 9.38 -6.73
N ASP A 97 9.44 8.87 -5.91
CA ASP A 97 9.17 7.44 -5.79
C ASP A 97 8.03 7.06 -6.73
N LEU A 98 7.11 8.00 -6.96
CA LEU A 98 5.89 7.77 -7.73
C LEU A 98 5.50 9.01 -8.53
N VAL A 99 5.00 8.78 -9.75
CA VAL A 99 4.41 9.80 -10.60
C VAL A 99 2.95 9.49 -10.87
N LEU A 100 2.06 10.39 -10.45
CA LEU A 100 0.65 10.38 -10.78
C LEU A 100 0.43 11.03 -12.14
N LEU A 101 -0.13 10.27 -13.08
CA LEU A 101 -0.46 10.72 -14.44
C LEU A 101 -1.91 10.41 -14.74
N ASP A 102 -2.58 11.21 -15.57
CA ASP A 102 -3.84 10.75 -16.17
C ASP A 102 -3.55 9.55 -17.08
N VAL A 103 -4.46 8.56 -17.12
CA VAL A 103 -4.30 7.36 -17.95
C VAL A 103 -4.07 7.69 -19.43
N VAL A 104 -4.67 8.76 -19.93
CA VAL A 104 -4.52 9.20 -21.33
C VAL A 104 -3.08 9.64 -21.61
N ASP A 105 -2.39 10.18 -20.60
CA ASP A 105 -1.03 10.66 -20.71
C ASP A 105 0.02 9.60 -20.35
N ALA A 106 -0.37 8.64 -19.51
CA ALA A 106 0.51 7.59 -19.02
C ALA A 106 1.18 6.82 -20.17
N GLU A 107 0.44 6.51 -21.24
CA GLU A 107 1.00 5.79 -22.40
C GLU A 107 2.14 6.54 -23.10
N GLY A 108 2.04 7.87 -23.19
CA GLY A 108 3.03 8.71 -23.86
C GLY A 108 4.14 9.25 -22.94
N LEU A 109 4.03 8.97 -21.63
CA LEU A 109 4.95 9.47 -20.59
C LEU A 109 5.70 8.36 -19.87
N GLU A 110 5.19 7.13 -19.87
CA GLU A 110 5.75 6.01 -19.11
C GLU A 110 7.25 5.82 -19.36
N GLN A 111 7.68 5.84 -20.63
CA GLN A 111 9.09 5.69 -20.98
C GLN A 111 9.94 6.86 -20.47
N GLN A 112 9.43 8.09 -20.55
CA GLN A 112 10.11 9.28 -20.05
C GLN A 112 10.28 9.20 -18.52
N VAL A 113 9.22 8.80 -17.83
CA VAL A 113 9.21 8.65 -16.36
C VAL A 113 10.17 7.54 -15.92
N ARG A 114 10.14 6.37 -16.57
CA ARG A 114 11.05 5.26 -16.28
C ARG A 114 12.52 5.56 -16.57
N SER A 115 12.77 6.46 -17.51
CA SER A 115 14.13 6.90 -17.88
C SER A 115 14.67 7.99 -16.95
N ALA A 116 13.85 8.50 -16.01
CA ALA A 116 14.32 9.46 -15.03
C ALA A 116 15.34 8.82 -14.06
N PRO A 117 16.30 9.58 -13.51
CA PRO A 117 17.35 9.04 -12.65
C PRO A 117 16.84 8.32 -11.39
N SER A 118 15.68 8.73 -10.86
CA SER A 118 15.05 8.11 -9.70
C SER A 118 14.21 6.88 -10.05
N MET A 119 13.97 6.61 -11.34
CA MET A 119 13.12 5.53 -11.85
C MET A 119 11.76 5.41 -11.10
N PRO A 120 11.01 6.51 -10.96
CA PRO A 120 9.76 6.49 -10.21
C PRO A 120 8.72 5.57 -10.85
N PHE A 121 7.86 5.00 -10.01
CA PHE A 121 6.74 4.20 -10.46
C PHE A 121 5.66 5.09 -11.10
N VAL A 122 5.11 4.65 -12.24
CA VAL A 122 4.00 5.35 -12.89
C VAL A 122 2.69 4.81 -12.33
N LEU A 123 1.91 5.67 -11.67
CA LEU A 123 0.58 5.34 -11.19
C LEU A 123 -0.47 6.13 -11.99
N PRO A 124 -1.14 5.49 -12.97
CA PRO A 124 -2.18 6.15 -13.75
C PRO A 124 -3.44 6.39 -12.91
N VAL A 125 -3.96 7.59 -13.01
CA VAL A 125 -5.27 8.01 -12.51
C VAL A 125 -6.27 7.83 -13.64
N VAL A 126 -7.29 7.01 -13.41
CA VAL A 126 -8.30 6.70 -14.40
C VAL A 126 -9.62 7.30 -13.95
N HIS A 127 -10.09 8.29 -14.70
CA HIS A 127 -11.36 8.96 -14.46
C HIS A 127 -12.52 8.18 -15.09
N LYS A 128 -13.63 8.00 -14.37
CA LYS A 128 -14.85 7.31 -14.86
C LYS A 128 -14.55 5.92 -15.45
N PHE A 129 -13.96 5.08 -14.61
CA PHE A 129 -13.56 3.72 -14.92
C PHE A 129 -14.71 2.88 -15.52
N ASN A 130 -14.71 2.66 -16.84
CA ASN A 130 -15.60 1.70 -17.49
C ASN A 130 -15.02 0.28 -17.38
N LYS A 131 -15.85 -0.74 -17.13
CA LYS A 131 -15.41 -2.13 -16.93
C LYS A 131 -14.73 -2.75 -18.15
N ALA A 132 -15.04 -2.27 -19.36
CA ALA A 132 -14.40 -2.74 -20.59
C ALA A 132 -12.96 -2.21 -20.71
N ASP A 133 -12.74 -0.93 -20.43
CA ASP A 133 -11.42 -0.28 -20.48
C ASP A 133 -10.54 -0.70 -19.30
N ALA A 134 -11.17 -1.10 -18.19
CA ALA A 134 -10.51 -1.62 -17.00
C ALA A 134 -9.52 -2.74 -17.26
N ALA A 135 -9.93 -3.75 -18.02
CA ALA A 135 -9.10 -4.93 -18.28
C ALA A 135 -7.87 -4.58 -19.12
N THR A 136 -8.00 -3.62 -20.04
CA THR A 136 -6.90 -3.14 -20.90
C THR A 136 -5.90 -2.34 -20.08
N VAL A 137 -6.37 -1.42 -19.24
CA VAL A 137 -5.49 -0.59 -18.40
C VAL A 137 -4.78 -1.44 -17.33
N HIS A 138 -5.48 -2.36 -16.66
CA HIS A 138 -4.88 -3.26 -15.67
C HIS A 138 -3.87 -4.25 -16.27
N ARG A 139 -3.96 -4.58 -17.57
CA ARG A 139 -2.94 -5.39 -18.24
C ARG A 139 -1.66 -4.61 -18.52
N LYS A 140 -1.77 -3.30 -18.72
CA LYS A 140 -0.65 -2.43 -19.07
C LYS A 140 0.06 -1.85 -17.84
N PHE A 141 -0.71 -1.53 -16.81
CA PHE A 141 -0.20 -0.94 -15.58
C PHE A 141 -0.50 -1.87 -14.41
N HIS A 142 0.52 -2.16 -13.62
CA HIS A 142 0.43 -3.06 -12.46
C HIS A 142 -0.53 -2.53 -11.40
N CYS A 143 -0.50 -1.22 -11.15
CA CYS A 143 -1.38 -0.52 -10.22
C CYS A 143 -2.03 0.68 -10.90
N ILE A 144 -3.24 1.02 -10.48
CA ILE A 144 -3.98 2.18 -10.97
C ILE A 144 -4.77 2.84 -9.84
N LEU A 145 -4.94 4.16 -9.95
CA LEU A 145 -5.79 4.94 -9.06
C LEU A 145 -7.11 5.25 -9.76
N LYS A 146 -8.23 4.82 -9.17
CA LYS A 146 -9.57 5.04 -9.74
C LYS A 146 -10.18 6.33 -9.18
N ALA A 147 -10.56 7.26 -10.05
CA ALA A 147 -11.17 8.52 -9.67
C ALA A 147 -12.53 8.74 -10.39
N PRO A 148 -13.51 9.43 -9.77
CA PRO A 148 -13.52 9.82 -8.36
C PRO A 148 -13.68 8.61 -7.42
N GLY A 149 -13.20 8.72 -6.19
CA GLY A 149 -13.20 7.66 -5.18
C GLY A 149 -13.14 8.23 -3.75
N SER A 150 -13.14 7.34 -2.75
CA SER A 150 -12.91 7.77 -1.36
C SER A 150 -11.41 7.88 -1.08
N ILE A 151 -11.06 8.74 -0.12
CA ILE A 151 -9.66 8.93 0.31
C ILE A 151 -8.97 7.62 0.68
N ASP A 152 -9.67 6.72 1.38
CA ASP A 152 -9.16 5.40 1.75
C ASP A 152 -8.74 4.55 0.56
N ARG A 153 -9.40 4.72 -0.60
CA ARG A 153 -9.08 4.02 -1.85
C ARG A 153 -7.88 4.62 -2.55
N TYR A 154 -7.72 5.94 -2.50
CA TYR A 154 -6.51 6.56 -3.04
C TYR A 154 -5.28 6.17 -2.23
N LEU A 155 -5.40 6.16 -0.89
CA LEU A 155 -4.35 5.68 0.00
C LEU A 155 -3.98 4.23 -0.29
N ALA A 156 -4.97 3.35 -0.40
CA ALA A 156 -4.73 1.94 -0.73
C ALA A 156 -4.01 1.76 -2.08
N ALA A 157 -4.34 2.58 -3.09
CA ALA A 157 -3.66 2.53 -4.39
C ALA A 157 -2.21 3.06 -4.32
N LEU A 158 -1.94 4.08 -3.50
CA LEU A 158 -0.58 4.56 -3.24
C LEU A 158 0.25 3.49 -2.51
N ASP A 159 -0.32 2.85 -1.49
CA ASP A 159 0.33 1.77 -0.76
C ASP A 159 0.61 0.57 -1.69
N GLU A 160 -0.37 0.15 -2.50
CA GLU A 160 -0.22 -0.96 -3.46
C GLU A 160 0.85 -0.68 -4.53
N ALA A 161 1.01 0.57 -4.95
CA ALA A 161 2.04 0.96 -5.92
C ALA A 161 3.47 0.94 -5.35
N MET A 162 3.63 0.86 -4.03
CA MET A 162 4.91 0.94 -3.32
C MET A 162 5.37 -0.38 -2.69
N ILE A 163 4.61 -1.47 -2.85
CA ILE A 163 4.92 -2.83 -2.34
C ILE A 163 5.65 -3.63 -3.42
#